data_AF-B8FGN1-F1
#
_entry.id   AF-B8FGN1-F1
#
_cell.length_a   1.000
_cell.length_b   1.000
_cell.length_c   1.000
_cell.angle_alpha   90.00
_cell.angle_beta   90.00
_cell.angle_gamma   90.00
#
_symmetry.space_group_name_H-M   'P 1'
#
loop_
_entity.id
_entity.type
_entity.pdbx_description
1 polymer ?
#
loop_
_entity_poly.entity_id
_entity_poly.type
_entity_poly.pdbx_seq_one_letter_code
_entity_poly.pdbx_strand_id
1 'polypeptide(L)' 'MREAASRQPKPSREKPGVEVLPEVMKDLEARIETGIIKYGEPLTTENGRDALLDAYQEALDLAVYLKQALLERGSKQV' A
#
# COMPACT_ATOMS: atom_id res chain seq x y z
N MET A 1 12.61 -15.16 -20.06
CA MET A 1 13.20 -14.22 -19.08
C MET A 1 12.24 -13.06 -18.93
N ARG A 2 11.78 -12.76 -17.70
CA ARG A 2 10.96 -11.56 -17.46
C ARG A 2 11.90 -10.35 -17.57
N GLU A 3 11.54 -9.36 -18.38
CA GLU A 3 12.15 -8.02 -18.38
C GLU A 3 11.97 -7.40 -16.99
N ALA A 4 12.84 -7.75 -16.05
CA ALA A 4 12.89 -7.13 -14.74
C ALA A 4 14.07 -6.16 -14.77
N ALA A 5 13.75 -4.87 -14.70
CA ALA A 5 14.67 -3.72 -14.64
C ALA A 5 15.06 -3.04 -15.96
N SER A 6 14.12 -2.85 -16.90
CA SER A 6 14.27 -1.73 -17.85
C SER A 6 14.14 -0.41 -17.10
N ARG A 7 15.04 0.55 -17.36
CA ARG A 7 15.02 1.89 -16.74
C ARG A 7 13.71 2.59 -17.15
N GLN A 8 12.95 3.08 -16.18
CA GLN A 8 11.74 3.84 -16.48
C GLN A 8 12.09 5.20 -17.14
N PRO A 9 11.26 5.70 -18.05
CA PRO A 9 11.45 7.00 -18.67
C PRO A 9 11.37 8.13 -17.63
N LYS A 10 11.99 9.27 -17.94
CA LYS A 10 11.86 10.48 -17.11
C LYS A 10 10.38 10.86 -17.04
N PRO A 11 9.81 11.13 -15.85
CA PRO A 11 8.45 11.61 -15.73
C PRO A 11 8.25 12.89 -16.55
N SER A 12 7.27 12.89 -17.45
CA SER A 12 6.77 14.09 -18.13
C SER A 12 5.29 14.25 -17.78
N ARG A 13 4.84 15.51 -17.71
CA ARG A 13 3.41 15.82 -17.54
C ARG A 13 2.91 16.50 -18.81
N GLU A 14 2.00 15.85 -19.52
CA GLU A 14 1.23 16.45 -20.62
C GLU A 14 -0.06 17.12 -20.13
N LYS A 15 -0.53 16.75 -18.93
CA LYS A 15 -1.75 17.25 -18.30
C LYS A 15 -1.51 17.56 -16.82
N PRO A 16 -2.32 18.43 -16.18
CA PRO A 16 -2.30 18.60 -14.73
C PRO A 16 -2.53 17.24 -14.05
N GLY A 17 -1.65 16.89 -13.12
CA GLY A 17 -1.74 15.67 -12.33
C GLY A 17 -1.84 16.02 -10.84
N VAL A 18 -2.45 15.12 -10.08
CA VAL A 18 -2.55 15.22 -8.62
C VAL A 18 -1.20 14.87 -8.00
N GLU A 19 -0.83 15.57 -6.92
CA GLU A 19 0.33 15.19 -6.11
C GLU A 19 -0.04 13.98 -5.25
N VAL A 20 0.77 12.92 -5.30
CA VAL A 20 0.38 11.62 -4.71
C VAL A 20 0.54 11.60 -3.18
N LEU A 21 1.57 12.27 -2.64
CA LEU A 21 1.86 12.22 -1.20
C LEU A 21 0.71 12.75 -0.33
N PRO A 22 0.08 13.90 -0.63
CA PRO A 22 -1.10 14.36 0.13
C PRO A 22 -2.26 13.36 0.13
N GLU A 23 -2.49 12.63 -0.96
CA GLU A 23 -3.55 11.61 -1.00
C GLU A 23 -3.22 10.40 -0.11
N VAL A 24 -1.94 9.98 -0.07
CA VAL A 24 -1.49 8.95 0.88
C VAL A 24 -1.67 9.40 2.33
N MET A 25 -1.40 10.67 2.64
CA MET A 25 -1.60 11.21 3.99
C MET A 25 -3.07 11.14 4.41
N LYS A 26 -4.01 11.46 3.51
CA LYS A 26 -5.46 11.33 3.78
C LYS A 26 -5.86 9.89 4.10
N ASP A 27 -5.33 8.92 3.35
CA ASP A 27 -5.60 7.51 3.60
C ASP A 27 -5.07 7.07 4.99
N LEU A 28 -3.92 7.62 5.42
CA LEU A 28 -3.35 7.34 6.74
C LEU A 28 -4.19 7.97 7.87
N GLU A 29 -4.67 9.20 7.69
CA GLU A 29 -5.56 9.87 8.65
C GLU A 29 -6.86 9.07 8.85
N ALA A 30 -7.52 8.68 7.75
CA ALA A 30 -8.75 7.87 7.80
C ALA A 30 -8.53 6.50 8.47
N ARG A 31 -7.34 5.91 8.29
CA ARG A 31 -6.95 4.66 8.96
C ARG A 31 -6.80 4.84 10.47
N ILE A 32 -6.20 5.94 10.92
CA ILE A 32 -6.08 6.25 12.35
C ILE A 32 -7.48 6.39 12.97
N GLU A 33 -8.38 7.14 12.34
CA GLU A 33 -9.77 7.31 12.82
C GLU A 33 -10.50 5.96 12.95
N THR A 34 -10.37 5.11 11.93
CA THR A 34 -10.97 3.77 11.94
C THR A 34 -10.39 2.90 13.07
N GLY A 35 -9.07 2.98 13.29
CA GLY A 35 -8.38 2.30 14.38
C GLY A 35 -8.87 2.76 15.75
N ILE A 36 -9.00 4.06 15.97
CA ILE A 36 -9.52 4.65 17.21
C ILE A 36 -10.96 4.19 17.46
N ILE A 37 -11.83 4.20 16.44
CA ILE A 37 -13.20 3.72 16.58
C ILE A 37 -13.23 2.24 16.99
N LYS A 38 -12.35 1.42 16.42
CA LYS A 38 -12.31 -0.03 16.66
C LYS A 38 -11.70 -0.41 18.01
N TYR A 39 -10.64 0.26 18.42
CA TYR A 39 -9.82 -0.14 19.58
C TYR A 39 -9.89 0.85 20.76
N GLY A 40 -10.53 2.00 20.59
CA GLY A 40 -10.73 3.02 21.63
C GLY A 40 -9.59 4.04 21.77
N GLU A 41 -8.42 3.77 21.19
CA GLU A 41 -7.24 4.63 21.25
C GLU A 41 -6.38 4.49 19.96
N PRO A 42 -5.53 5.49 19.65
CA PRO A 42 -4.59 5.37 18.54
C PRO A 42 -3.51 4.33 18.85
N LEU A 43 -2.86 3.81 17.80
CA LEU A 43 -1.67 2.96 17.98
C LEU A 43 -0.53 3.77 18.59
N THR A 44 -0.09 3.37 19.78
CA THR A 44 1.02 4.00 20.52
C THR A 44 2.18 3.00 20.71
N THR A 45 3.37 3.49 21.04
CA THR A 45 4.46 2.61 21.51
C THR A 45 4.12 2.02 22.87
N GLU A 46 4.82 0.96 23.29
CA GLU A 46 4.63 0.33 24.61
C GLU A 46 3.22 -0.29 24.83
N ASN A 47 2.50 -0.58 23.75
CA ASN A 47 1.15 -1.15 23.76
C ASN A 47 1.10 -2.69 23.89
N GLY A 48 2.24 -3.35 24.14
CA GLY A 48 2.35 -4.81 24.26
C GLY A 48 2.32 -5.60 22.95
N ARG A 49 2.23 -4.95 21.77
CA ARG A 49 2.28 -5.60 20.46
C ARG A 49 3.72 -5.72 19.95
N ASP A 50 3.98 -6.77 19.17
CA ASP A 50 5.20 -6.89 18.38
C ASP A 50 4.99 -6.20 17.02
N ALA A 51 5.43 -4.93 16.94
CA ALA A 51 5.27 -4.12 15.74
C ALA A 51 6.01 -4.69 14.51
N LEU A 52 7.10 -5.45 14.71
CA LEU A 52 7.82 -6.06 13.59
C LEU A 52 7.06 -7.26 13.03
N LEU A 53 6.46 -8.06 13.90
CA LEU A 53 5.60 -9.17 13.48
C LEU A 53 4.35 -8.66 12.76
N ASP A 54 3.69 -7.62 13.30
CA ASP A 54 2.54 -6.98 12.65
C ASP A 54 2.93 -6.47 11.25
N ALA A 55 4.04 -5.73 11.13
CA ALA A 55 4.51 -5.21 9.85
C ALA A 55 4.85 -6.33 8.84
N TYR A 56 5.42 -7.46 9.31
CA TYR A 56 5.69 -8.62 8.47
C TYR A 56 4.41 -9.26 7.94
N GLN A 57 3.38 -9.41 8.78
CA GLN A 57 2.08 -9.94 8.36
C GLN A 57 1.40 -9.02 7.32
N GLU A 58 1.41 -7.71 7.55
CA GLU A 58 0.87 -6.72 6.60
C GLU A 58 1.61 -6.75 5.25
N ALA A 59 2.93 -7.01 5.26
CA ALA A 59 3.70 -7.18 4.03
C ALA A 59 3.32 -8.45 3.25
N LEU A 60 2.96 -9.54 3.95
CA LEU A 60 2.43 -10.76 3.32
C LEU A 60 1.05 -10.50 2.71
N ASP A 61 0.17 -9.78 3.40
CA ASP A 61 -1.15 -9.39 2.88
C ASP A 61 -1.01 -8.56 1.59
N LEU A 62 -0.10 -7.57 1.59
CA LEU A 62 0.24 -6.83 0.37
C LEU A 62 0.70 -7.77 -0.76
N ALA A 63 1.60 -8.71 -0.48
CA ALA A 63 2.10 -9.65 -1.48
C ALA A 63 0.98 -10.53 -2.08
N VAL A 64 0.02 -10.96 -1.26
CA VAL A 64 -1.17 -11.72 -1.69
C VAL A 64 -2.00 -10.89 -2.67
N TYR A 65 -2.33 -9.64 -2.34
CA TYR A 65 -3.13 -8.79 -3.22
C TYR A 65 -2.41 -8.43 -4.52
N LEU A 66 -1.10 -8.17 -4.46
CA LEU A 66 -0.28 -7.98 -5.65
C LEU A 66 -0.30 -9.23 -6.55
N LYS A 67 -0.18 -10.43 -5.97
CA LYS A 67 -0.24 -11.68 -6.71
C LYS A 67 -1.61 -11.88 -7.37
N GLN A 68 -2.70 -11.60 -6.67
CA GLN A 68 -4.05 -11.64 -7.24
C GLN A 68 -4.17 -10.70 -8.44
N ALA A 69 -3.79 -9.43 -8.29
CA ALA A 69 -3.86 -8.46 -9.38
C ALA A 69 -3.02 -8.88 -10.61
N LEU A 70 -1.85 -9.48 -10.39
CA LEU A 70 -1.03 -10.03 -11.47
C LEU A 70 -1.69 -11.23 -12.17
N LEU A 71 -2.31 -12.14 -11.41
CA LEU A 71 -3.05 -13.28 -11.97
C LEU A 71 -4.26 -12.80 -12.79
N GLU A 72 -5.06 -11.88 -12.25
CA GLU A 72 -6.23 -11.31 -12.94
C GLU A 72 -5.84 -10.56 -14.22
N ARG A 73 -4.73 -9.81 -14.20
CA ARG A 73 -4.19 -9.14 -15.40
C ARG A 73 -3.67 -10.13 -16.44
N GLY A 74 -3.02 -11.21 -15.99
CA GLY A 74 -2.53 -12.28 -16.86
C GLY A 74 -3.66 -13.08 -17.52
N SER A 75 -4.78 -13.28 -16.82
CA SER A 75 -5.97 -13.99 -17.29
C SER A 75 -6.84 -13.19 -18.27
N LYS A 76 -6.60 -11.88 -18.45
CA LYS A 76 -7.28 -11.02 -19.45
C LYS A 76 -6.64 -11.07 -20.84
N GLN A 77 -6.02 -12.19 -21.22
CA GLN A 77 -5.65 -12.47 -22.60
C GLN A 77 -6.74 -13.32 -23.25
N VAL A 78 -7.82 -12.66 -23.69
CA VAL A 78 -8.73 -13.12 -24.74
C VAL A 78 -9.02 -11.93 -25.63
#